data_AF-A0A6P3VAU0-F1
#
_entry.id   AF-A0A6P3VAU0-F1
#
_cell.length_a   1.000
_cell.length_b   1.000
_cell.length_c   1.000
_cell.angle_alpha   90.00
_cell.angle_beta   90.00
_cell.angle_gamma   90.00
#
_symmetry.space_group_name_H-M   'P 1'
#
loop_
_entity.id
_entity.type
_entity.pdbx_description
1 polymer ?
#
loop_
_entity_poly.entity_id
_entity_poly.type
_entity_poly.pdbx_seq_one_letter_code
_entity_poly.pdbx_strand_id
1 'polypeptide(L)'
;GPGRQQSAARRRLAANARERRRMQGLNSAFDRLRRVVPQWGQDKKLSKYETLQMALSYIVALTRILAEAERFGSERDWVGLHCEQLGRDPYLPFAGAELPAEGEPCGPRLFGFQPEPFQMPS
;
A
#
# COMPACT_ATOMS: atom_id res chain seq x y z
N GLY A 1 -3.53 54.99 20.54
CA GLY A 1 -2.74 55.58 19.44
C GLY A 1 -2.35 54.54 18.41
N PRO A 2 -2.37 54.87 17.11
CA PRO A 2 -2.14 53.95 15.99
C PRO A 2 -0.77 53.23 16.02
N GLY A 3 0.26 53.82 16.63
CA GLY A 3 1.60 53.20 16.75
C GLY A 3 1.64 51.88 17.56
N ARG A 4 0.76 51.69 18.56
CA ARG A 4 0.65 50.40 19.29
C ARG A 4 0.06 49.30 18.42
N GLN A 5 -0.84 49.65 17.49
CA GLN A 5 -1.46 48.68 16.59
C GLN A 5 -0.47 48.22 15.51
N GLN A 6 0.36 49.14 14.99
CA GLN A 6 1.42 48.80 14.03
C GLN A 6 2.52 47.91 14.65
N SER A 7 2.92 48.15 15.90
CA SER A 7 3.89 47.29 16.59
C SER A 7 3.33 45.90 16.89
N ALA A 8 2.06 45.79 17.28
CA ALA A 8 1.37 44.51 17.43
C ALA A 8 1.28 43.73 16.11
N ALA A 9 0.96 44.40 15.01
CA ALA A 9 0.93 43.79 13.68
C ALA A 9 2.32 43.24 13.26
N ARG A 10 3.39 44.01 13.49
CA ARG A 10 4.77 43.56 13.24
C ARG A 10 5.15 42.32 14.05
N ARG A 11 4.80 42.28 15.35
CA ARG A 11 5.05 41.09 16.19
C ARG A 11 4.30 39.86 15.69
N ARG A 12 3.03 40.02 15.30
CA ARG A 12 2.23 38.94 14.73
C ARG A 12 2.80 38.44 13.41
N LEU A 13 3.27 39.32 12.53
CA LEU A 13 3.92 38.93 11.28
C LEU A 13 5.20 38.12 11.55
N ALA A 14 6.04 38.58 12.47
CA ALA A 14 7.26 37.87 12.86
C ALA A 14 6.96 36.49 13.47
N ALA A 15 5.91 36.38 14.29
CA ALA A 15 5.46 35.11 14.86
C ALA A 15 5.00 34.13 13.77
N ASN A 16 4.15 34.57 12.83
CA ASN A 16 3.72 33.75 11.71
C ASN A 16 4.89 33.27 10.84
N ALA A 17 5.87 34.14 10.58
CA ALA A 17 7.07 33.77 9.82
C ALA A 17 7.91 32.70 10.54
N ARG A 18 7.97 32.71 11.88
CA ARG A 18 8.62 31.66 12.66
C ARG A 18 7.87 30.33 12.56
N GLU A 19 6.55 30.36 12.72
CA GLU A 19 5.75 29.12 12.65
C GLU A 19 5.80 28.49 11.25
N ARG A 20 5.78 29.31 10.18
CA ARG A 20 5.98 28.79 8.82
C ARG A 20 7.30 28.06 8.67
N ARG A 21 8.40 28.60 9.22
CA ARG A 21 9.72 27.93 9.19
C ARG A 21 9.72 26.63 9.99
N ARG A 22 9.08 26.62 11.17
CA ARG A 22 8.91 25.39 11.98
C ARG A 22 8.17 24.31 11.18
N MET A 23 7.05 24.69 10.55
CA MET A 23 6.24 23.78 9.75
C MET A 23 6.93 23.29 8.47
N GLN A 24 7.75 24.14 7.82
CA GLN A 24 8.61 23.71 6.71
C GLN A 24 9.55 22.59 7.15
N GLY A 25 10.22 22.74 8.30
CA GLY A 25 11.08 21.70 8.86
C GLY A 25 10.36 20.38 9.10
N LEU A 26 9.15 20.43 9.66
CA LEU A 26 8.30 19.25 9.86
C LEU A 26 7.92 18.59 8.53
N ASN A 27 7.50 19.38 7.54
CA ASN A 27 7.14 18.85 6.23
C ASN A 27 8.35 18.21 5.52
N SER A 28 9.54 18.79 5.64
CA SER A 28 10.78 18.19 5.13
C SER A 28 11.12 16.87 5.82
N ALA A 29 10.86 16.73 7.12
CA ALA A 29 11.04 15.46 7.82
C ALA A 29 10.07 14.38 7.30
N PHE A 30 8.80 14.74 7.11
CA PHE A 30 7.81 13.87 6.49
C PHE A 30 8.21 13.44 5.06
N ASP A 31 8.82 14.34 4.28
CA ASP A 31 9.29 14.02 2.94
C ASP A 31 10.48 13.07 2.94
N ARG A 32 11.38 13.17 3.92
CA ARG A 32 12.44 12.17 4.11
C ARG A 32 11.87 10.82 4.49
N LEU A 33 10.86 10.78 5.37
CA LEU A 33 10.20 9.53 5.76
C LEU A 33 9.54 8.86 4.55
N ARG A 34 8.84 9.62 3.69
CA ARG A 34 8.21 9.07 2.47
C ARG A 34 9.18 8.39 1.51
N ARG A 35 10.46 8.82 1.49
CA ARG A 35 11.48 8.23 0.60
C ARG A 35 11.92 6.83 1.04
N VAL A 36 11.78 6.51 2.33
CA VAL A 36 12.21 5.22 2.90
C VAL A 36 11.03 4.29 3.17
N VAL A 37 9.81 4.78 3.04
CA VAL A 37 8.59 3.99 3.21
C VAL A 37 8.14 3.43 1.86
N PRO A 38 7.76 2.15 1.77
CA PRO A 38 7.26 1.54 0.54
C PRO A 38 6.03 2.30 -0.01
N GLN A 39 5.99 2.50 -1.34
CA GLN A 39 4.87 3.14 -2.03
C GLN A 39 4.41 2.23 -3.17
N TRP A 40 3.12 1.86 -3.18
CA TRP A 40 2.55 1.03 -4.25
C TRP A 40 2.19 1.88 -5.46
N GLY A 41 3.12 1.97 -6.42
CA GLY A 41 2.83 2.22 -7.83
C GLY A 41 2.13 3.54 -8.20
N GLN A 42 2.02 4.49 -7.30
CA GLN A 42 1.46 5.81 -7.60
C GLN A 42 2.55 6.85 -7.39
N ASP A 43 2.82 7.67 -8.42
CA ASP A 43 3.59 8.92 -8.30
C ASP A 43 2.94 9.94 -7.32
N LYS A 44 1.84 9.53 -6.66
CA LYS A 44 1.10 10.29 -5.68
C LYS A 44 1.79 10.23 -4.31
N LYS A 45 2.11 11.42 -3.80
CA LYS A 45 2.60 11.62 -2.44
C LYS A 45 1.57 11.18 -1.39
N LEU A 46 1.95 10.21 -0.54
CA LEU A 46 1.14 9.77 0.61
C LEU A 46 0.77 10.93 1.54
N SER A 47 -0.45 10.94 2.08
CA SER A 47 -0.85 11.87 3.14
C SER A 47 -0.01 11.68 4.41
N LYS A 48 -0.10 12.61 5.37
CA LYS A 48 0.64 12.49 6.64
C LYS A 48 0.24 11.24 7.42
N TYR A 49 -1.05 10.95 7.48
CA TYR A 49 -1.58 9.79 8.17
C TYR A 49 -1.12 8.48 7.50
N GLU A 50 -1.30 8.38 6.18
CA GLU A 50 -0.86 7.19 5.42
C GLU A 50 0.65 6.97 5.55
N THR A 51 1.46 8.03 5.52
CA THR A 51 2.92 7.92 5.71
C THR A 51 3.26 7.31 7.08
N LEU A 52 2.56 7.72 8.14
CA LEU A 52 2.79 7.18 9.48
C LEU A 52 2.32 5.72 9.61
N GLN A 53 1.14 5.40 9.07
CA GLN A 53 0.62 4.03 9.02
C GLN A 53 1.59 3.10 8.27
N MET A 54 2.05 3.52 7.09
CA MET A 54 2.98 2.73 6.29
C MET A 54 4.34 2.58 6.96
N ALA A 55 4.86 3.63 7.63
CA ALA A 55 6.09 3.54 8.39
C ALA A 55 5.99 2.52 9.53
N LEU A 56 4.88 2.53 10.29
CA LEU A 56 4.64 1.57 11.36
C LEU A 56 4.59 0.13 10.81
N SER A 57 3.77 -0.10 9.79
CA SER A 57 3.66 -1.41 9.15
C SER A 57 5.01 -1.89 8.61
N TYR A 58 5.82 -1.00 8.05
CA TYR A 58 7.13 -1.34 7.49
C TYR A 58 8.14 -1.72 8.58
N ILE A 59 8.21 -0.98 9.69
CA ILE A 59 9.05 -1.34 10.84
C ILE A 59 8.68 -2.73 11.37
N VAL A 60 7.38 -3.01 11.50
CA VAL A 60 6.89 -4.32 11.98
C VAL A 60 7.27 -5.43 11.00
N ALA A 61 7.10 -5.22 9.70
CA ALA A 61 7.45 -6.20 8.68
C ALA A 61 8.95 -6.50 8.66
N LEU A 62 9.81 -5.47 8.67
CA LEU A 62 11.26 -5.65 8.71
C LEU A 62 11.72 -6.36 9.99
N THR A 63 11.13 -6.01 11.14
CA THR A 63 11.43 -6.68 12.41
C THR A 63 11.11 -8.18 12.35
N ARG A 64 9.97 -8.55 11.74
CA ARG A 64 9.60 -9.96 11.54
C ARG A 64 10.56 -10.69 10.61
N ILE A 65 10.90 -10.07 9.49
CA ILE A 65 11.85 -10.63 8.51
C ILE A 65 13.20 -10.93 9.18
N LEU A 66 13.72 -9.99 9.97
CA LEU A 66 14.98 -10.18 10.69
C LEU A 66 14.89 -11.30 11.74
N ALA A 67 13.81 -11.33 12.54
CA ALA A 67 13.62 -12.37 13.54
C ALA A 67 13.47 -13.77 12.94
N GLU A 68 12.84 -13.88 11.76
CA GLU A 68 12.75 -15.13 11.02
C GLU A 68 14.11 -15.54 10.45
N ALA A 69 14.87 -14.60 9.88
CA ALA A 69 16.21 -14.89 9.35
C ALA A 69 17.16 -15.42 10.44
N GLU A 70 17.06 -14.93 11.67
CA GLU A 70 17.83 -15.46 12.82
C GLU A 70 17.46 -16.91 13.18
N ARG A 71 16.24 -17.35 12.87
CA ARG A 71 15.75 -18.72 13.13
C ARG A 71 16.15 -19.72 12.05
N PHE A 72 16.47 -19.26 10.84
CA PHE A 72 16.85 -20.10 9.72
C PHE A 72 18.34 -19.90 9.40
N GLY A 73 19.19 -20.81 9.85
CA GLY A 73 20.65 -20.74 9.67
C GLY A 73 21.16 -20.93 8.24
N SER A 74 20.26 -21.13 7.26
CA SER A 74 20.56 -21.31 5.84
C SER A 74 19.58 -20.54 4.97
N GLU A 75 20.10 -19.80 4.00
CA GLU A 75 19.38 -18.94 3.04
C GLU A 75 18.22 -19.68 2.32
N ARG A 76 18.34 -21.00 2.14
CA ARG A 76 17.34 -21.84 1.46
C ARG A 76 16.06 -22.06 2.25
N ASP A 77 16.15 -22.08 3.57
CA ASP A 77 15.00 -22.37 4.45
C ASP A 77 14.08 -21.14 4.58
N TRP A 78 14.65 -19.94 4.48
CA TRP A 78 13.92 -18.67 4.54
C TRP A 78 13.15 -18.36 3.25
N VAL A 79 13.76 -18.58 2.07
CA VAL A 79 13.10 -18.35 0.77
C VAL A 79 11.95 -19.35 0.52
N GLY A 80 12.10 -20.59 0.99
CA GLY A 80 11.07 -21.64 0.83
C GLY A 80 9.75 -21.33 1.55
N LEU A 81 9.81 -20.73 2.74
CA LEU A 81 8.60 -20.40 3.52
C LEU A 81 7.83 -19.20 2.94
N HIS A 82 8.54 -18.22 2.37
CA HIS A 82 7.93 -17.00 1.82
C HIS A 82 7.41 -17.16 0.40
N CYS A 83 7.93 -18.11 -0.38
CA CYS A 83 7.37 -18.46 -1.69
C CYS A 83 5.97 -19.07 -1.57
N GLU A 84 5.74 -19.89 -0.53
CA GLU A 84 4.42 -20.49 -0.23
C GLU A 84 3.40 -19.44 0.26
N GLN A 85 3.86 -18.44 1.04
CA GLN A 85 2.98 -17.42 1.61
C GLN A 85 2.50 -16.38 0.58
N LEU A 86 3.29 -16.09 -0.45
CA LEU A 86 2.92 -15.18 -1.55
C LEU A 86 2.36 -15.91 -2.79
N GLY A 87 2.54 -17.23 -2.90
CA GLY A 87 2.06 -18.05 -4.02
C GLY A 87 0.67 -18.68 -3.82
N ARG A 88 0.11 -18.63 -2.60
CA ARG A 88 -1.22 -19.19 -2.32
C ARG A 88 -2.30 -18.12 -2.48
N ASP A 89 -2.58 -17.75 -3.73
CA ASP A 89 -3.88 -17.18 -4.07
C ASP A 89 -4.94 -18.28 -3.84
N PRO A 90 -5.90 -18.12 -2.90
CA PRO A 90 -6.98 -19.09 -2.70
C PRO A 90 -7.89 -19.28 -3.93
N TYR A 91 -7.73 -18.46 -4.97
CA TYR A 91 -8.51 -18.48 -6.20
C TYR A 91 -7.80 -19.11 -7.41
N LEU A 92 -6.62 -19.74 -7.24
CA LEU A 92 -5.99 -20.54 -8.31
C LEU A 92 -6.10 -22.04 -8.02
N PRO A 93 -7.03 -22.76 -8.69
CA PRO A 93 -7.11 -24.21 -8.57
C PRO A 93 -5.91 -24.90 -9.25
N PHE A 94 -5.12 -25.57 -8.43
CA PHE A 94 -4.39 -26.82 -8.69
C PHE A 94 -3.46 -26.89 -9.91
N ALA A 95 -2.17 -26.70 -9.66
CA ALA A 95 -1.11 -27.23 -10.52
C ALA A 95 -1.09 -28.77 -10.40
N GLY A 96 -1.72 -29.47 -11.35
CA GLY A 96 -1.70 -30.93 -11.38
C GLY A 96 -2.80 -31.57 -12.21
N ALA A 97 -2.94 -31.20 -13.48
CA ALA A 97 -3.69 -32.03 -14.42
C ALA A 97 -2.78 -32.33 -15.62
N GLU A 98 -2.38 -33.60 -15.76
CA GLU A 98 -1.87 -34.11 -17.02
C GLU A 98 -2.92 -33.90 -18.10
N LEU A 99 -2.51 -33.31 -19.23
CA LEU A 99 -3.30 -33.24 -20.44
C LEU A 99 -3.21 -34.58 -21.17
N PRO A 100 -4.31 -35.33 -21.38
CA PRO A 100 -4.33 -36.37 -22.38
C PRO A 100 -4.45 -35.72 -23.75
N ALA A 101 -3.59 -36.15 -24.65
CA ALA A 101 -3.49 -35.70 -26.03
C ALA A 101 -4.76 -36.02 -26.86
N GLU A 102 -5.07 -35.10 -27.78
CA GLU A 102 -5.82 -35.28 -29.04
C GLU A 102 -7.25 -35.86 -29.02
N GLY A 103 -8.24 -35.02 -29.35
CA GLY A 103 -9.54 -35.45 -29.89
C GLY A 103 -10.73 -34.52 -29.65
N GLU A 104 -10.81 -33.39 -30.37
CA GLU A 104 -12.07 -32.63 -30.56
C GLU A 104 -13.05 -33.44 -31.45
N PRO A 105 -14.40 -33.35 -31.27
CA PRO A 105 -15.08 -32.14 -31.72
C PRO A 105 -16.31 -31.66 -30.90
N CYS A 106 -16.31 -30.35 -30.65
CA CYS A 106 -17.38 -29.38 -30.83
C CYS A 106 -18.75 -29.66 -30.17
N GLY A 107 -18.98 -29.00 -29.03
CA GLY A 107 -20.31 -28.78 -28.48
C GLY A 107 -20.31 -27.71 -27.39
N PRO A 108 -21.06 -26.60 -27.50
CA PRO A 108 -21.02 -25.54 -26.51
C PRO A 108 -22.09 -25.80 -25.44
N ARG A 109 -21.71 -25.91 -24.16
CA ARG A 109 -22.57 -25.55 -23.02
C ARG A 109 -21.82 -25.71 -21.69
N LEU A 110 -21.14 -24.64 -21.28
CA LEU A 110 -20.72 -24.50 -19.88
C LEU A 110 -20.70 -23.04 -19.45
N PHE A 111 -21.80 -22.33 -19.69
CA PHE A 111 -22.20 -21.19 -18.87
C PHE A 111 -23.71 -21.27 -18.67
N GLY A 112 -24.12 -21.83 -17.53
CA GLY A 112 -25.48 -21.72 -17.02
C GLY A 112 -25.69 -20.33 -16.44
N PHE A 113 -25.88 -19.34 -17.31
CA PHE A 113 -26.48 -18.06 -16.95
C PHE A 113 -27.78 -17.96 -17.74
N GLN A 114 -28.91 -18.17 -17.07
CA GLN A 114 -30.26 -17.90 -17.58
C GLN A 114 -30.66 -16.51 -17.08
N PRO A 115 -30.59 -15.43 -17.89
CA PRO A 115 -31.17 -14.16 -17.52
C PRO A 115 -32.70 -14.24 -17.64
N GLU A 116 -33.39 -14.03 -16.51
CA GLU A 116 -34.86 -13.89 -16.47
C GLU A 116 -35.32 -12.73 -17.39
N PRO A 117 -36.37 -12.92 -18.21
CA PRO A 117 -36.86 -11.86 -19.09
C PRO A 117 -37.51 -10.73 -18.29
N PHE A 118 -36.97 -9.53 -18.43
CA PHE A 118 -37.49 -8.29 -17.88
C PHE A 118 -38.89 -7.98 -18.47
N GLN A 119 -39.91 -7.94 -17.63
CA GLN A 119 -41.28 -7.55 -18.05
C GLN A 119 -41.40 -6.02 -18.04
N MET A 120 -41.85 -5.43 -19.16
CA MET A 120 -42.25 -4.02 -19.19
C MET A 120 -43.69 -3.86 -18.68
N PRO A 121 -43.97 -2.88 -17.81
CA PRO A 121 -45.33 -2.48 -17.47
C PRO A 121 -45.95 -1.63 -18.60
N SER A 122 -47.25 -1.81 -18.84
CA SER A 122 -48.06 -1.04 -19.81
C SER A 122 -48.17 0.44 -19.50
#